data_AF-A0A357CYG0-F1
#
_entry.id   AF-A0A357CYG0-F1
#
_cell.length_a   1.000
_cell.length_b   1.000
_cell.length_c   1.000
_cell.angle_alpha   90.00
_cell.angle_beta   90.00
_cell.angle_gamma   90.00
#
_symmetry.space_group_name_H-M   'P 1'
#
loop_
_entity.id
_entity.type
_entity.pdbx_description
1 polymer ?
#
loop_
_entity_poly.entity_id
_entity_poly.type
_entity_poly.pdbx_seq_one_letter_code
_entity_poly.pdbx_strand_id
1 'polypeptide(L)'
;MNAKNNQDTCSACMYFSGDDKSKYHCEGLDAYKKTYGAPNPTAQACSNFCPESTINISDFEPEEQDDTDIAKKLVYIDIDKIYPHQHNPRKELGDLTELADSIKTNGILQNLTVIPGHTLTDAEYTELCKKYKSSPTEELRCQMNTRISKDGYTVVIGHRRHAAAKLAGLDNVPCTIAEMDDKQQIATMLLENMQRNDLTLLEQAQGMQMMFDFGSTASEISEQTGFSKSTINRRIKLLELDQDKLSKSIGRGATLQDFIELDKIKDIKSKNKVLESVGTSNFNYELKKVIDQEKLEEGKTILIPVLDSFAKRVDNSNSLHWLKAIFFSEAKTFQKPDDAGKKKYCYTLSGSGSYAYLYTDREKSSAAPVVDEAAEKRKELASKLEEIVKRMFELRYDFIKSYSVAEVKKHISVIIEFTTRFMLDDNSYTSDKLLCKLLGADEDEDDALDYDKIVKESSPEVVLFLIVYAYSDNANAKCHDWYCKYEENEELSMLYNMLQKLGYQMSDEETAILNGTHELYVKVERI
;
A
#
# COMPACT_ATOMS: atom_id res chain seq x y z
N MET A 1 -2.64 -17.05 -34.10
CA MET A 1 -1.52 -17.51 -33.25
C MET A 1 -0.68 -16.30 -32.87
N ASN A 2 -0.53 -16.08 -31.56
CA ASN A 2 0.31 -15.13 -30.82
C ASN A 2 1.37 -14.29 -31.56
N ALA A 3 1.48 -12.99 -31.24
CA ALA A 3 2.40 -12.49 -30.21
C ALA A 3 2.48 -10.94 -30.10
N LYS A 4 2.26 -10.45 -28.87
CA LYS A 4 3.02 -9.42 -28.12
C LYS A 4 3.07 -7.95 -28.58
N ASN A 5 2.32 -7.14 -27.81
CA ASN A 5 2.69 -5.89 -27.13
C ASN A 5 4.09 -5.28 -27.40
N ASN A 6 4.08 -4.01 -27.79
CA ASN A 6 5.02 -3.00 -27.28
C ASN A 6 4.30 -1.64 -27.21
N GLN A 7 3.84 -1.26 -26.02
CA GLN A 7 3.31 0.07 -25.72
C GLN A 7 4.34 0.76 -24.81
N ASP A 8 5.18 1.60 -25.41
CA ASP A 8 5.85 2.69 -24.72
C ASP A 8 5.20 3.99 -25.22
N THR A 9 4.26 4.55 -24.43
CA THR A 9 3.82 5.95 -24.64
C THR A 9 4.28 6.79 -23.47
N CYS A 10 5.25 7.64 -23.80
CA CYS A 10 5.85 8.68 -22.98
C CYS A 10 4.81 9.70 -22.51
N SER A 11 4.80 9.92 -21.20
CA SER A 11 4.02 10.91 -20.47
C SER A 11 4.53 12.33 -20.74
N ALA A 12 3.82 13.11 -21.56
CA ALA A 12 3.91 14.57 -21.52
C ALA A 12 2.69 15.20 -22.21
N CYS A 13 1.69 15.58 -21.42
CA CYS A 13 0.85 16.77 -21.64
C CYS A 13 -0.15 16.88 -20.49
N MET A 14 0.17 17.71 -19.48
CA MET A 14 -0.82 18.29 -18.58
C MET A 14 -1.04 19.75 -18.99
N TYR A 15 -2.33 20.09 -19.11
CA TYR A 15 -2.99 21.40 -18.94
C TYR A 15 -2.26 22.69 -19.32
N PHE A 16 -2.83 23.43 -20.30
CA PHE A 16 -3.15 24.86 -20.12
C PHE A 16 -4.38 25.25 -20.97
N SER A 17 -5.29 25.96 -20.31
CA SER A 17 -6.53 26.57 -20.80
C SER A 17 -6.27 27.93 -21.45
N GLY A 18 -6.92 28.24 -22.57
CA GLY A 18 -6.95 29.59 -23.14
C GLY A 18 -7.60 29.64 -24.54
N ASP A 19 -8.71 30.36 -24.64
CA ASP A 19 -9.44 30.67 -25.86
C ASP A 19 -8.64 31.61 -26.78
N ASP A 20 -7.95 31.09 -27.80
CA ASP A 20 -7.78 31.78 -29.09
C ASP A 20 -7.24 30.80 -30.16
N LYS A 21 -8.01 30.55 -31.22
CA LYS A 21 -7.70 29.57 -32.29
C LYS A 21 -7.10 30.21 -33.54
N SER A 22 -6.19 31.18 -33.40
CA SER A 22 -5.42 31.64 -34.56
C SER A 22 -4.01 32.11 -34.20
N LYS A 23 -3.03 31.26 -34.57
CA LYS A 23 -1.55 31.44 -34.60
C LYS A 23 -0.80 30.57 -33.58
N TYR A 24 -0.29 29.43 -34.05
CA TYR A 24 0.86 28.77 -33.44
C TYR A 24 1.89 28.43 -34.53
N HIS A 25 2.98 29.20 -34.55
CA HIS A 25 4.18 28.94 -35.34
C HIS A 25 5.13 28.11 -34.47
N CYS A 26 5.67 27.01 -35.00
CA CYS A 26 6.48 26.06 -34.22
C CYS A 26 7.94 26.56 -34.12
N GLU A 27 8.29 27.29 -33.05
CA GLU A 27 9.69 27.62 -32.72
C GLU A 27 10.42 26.50 -31.95
N GLY A 28 9.82 25.31 -31.81
CA GLY A 28 10.42 24.19 -31.07
C GLY A 28 11.37 23.29 -31.89
N LEU A 29 11.28 23.30 -33.22
CA LEU A 29 12.06 22.38 -34.06
C LEU A 29 13.52 22.83 -34.25
N ASP A 30 13.77 24.14 -34.22
CA ASP A 30 15.11 24.71 -34.41
C ASP A 30 15.98 24.60 -33.14
N ALA A 31 15.36 24.62 -31.97
CA ALA A 31 16.04 24.38 -30.69
C ALA A 31 16.53 22.93 -30.55
N TYR A 32 15.78 21.96 -31.08
CA TYR A 32 16.16 20.54 -31.06
C TYR A 32 17.34 20.25 -31.99
N LYS A 33 17.33 20.82 -33.21
CA LYS A 33 18.42 20.66 -34.21
C LYS A 33 19.74 21.30 -33.76
N LYS A 34 19.68 22.37 -32.97
CA LYS A 34 20.88 23.05 -32.42
C LYS A 34 21.59 22.26 -31.32
N THR A 35 20.87 21.36 -30.64
CA THR A 35 21.37 20.72 -29.41
C THR A 35 21.90 19.31 -29.64
N TYR A 36 21.38 18.54 -30.60
CA TYR A 36 21.65 17.09 -30.67
C TYR A 36 22.22 16.53 -31.98
N GLY A 37 22.50 17.36 -32.99
CA GLY A 37 23.11 16.89 -34.25
C GLY A 37 22.22 15.94 -35.06
N ALA A 38 22.54 15.75 -36.34
CA ALA A 38 21.70 14.97 -37.27
C ALA A 38 21.72 13.46 -36.97
N PRO A 39 20.57 12.76 -36.99
CA PRO A 39 20.55 11.31 -36.83
C PRO A 39 20.95 10.56 -38.12
N ASN A 40 21.70 9.47 -37.93
CA ASN A 40 22.22 8.49 -38.89
C ASN A 40 21.09 7.74 -39.64
N PRO A 41 21.30 7.19 -40.86
CA PRO A 41 20.25 6.84 -41.81
C PRO A 41 19.84 5.36 -41.71
N THR A 42 18.73 5.08 -41.03
CA THR A 42 17.95 3.83 -41.22
C THR A 42 16.45 4.06 -41.09
N ALA A 43 15.96 5.24 -41.47
CA ALA A 43 14.54 5.57 -41.56
C ALA A 43 14.09 5.76 -43.02
N GLN A 44 14.51 4.85 -43.91
CA GLN A 44 14.12 4.85 -45.32
C GLN A 44 13.35 3.58 -45.66
N ALA A 45 12.14 3.47 -45.11
CA ALA A 45 11.11 2.52 -45.57
C ALA A 45 9.75 2.87 -44.95
N CYS A 46 9.13 3.97 -45.38
CA CYS A 46 7.68 4.19 -45.18
C CYS A 46 7.12 5.27 -46.12
N SER A 47 7.61 5.34 -47.36
CA SER A 47 7.17 6.35 -48.35
C SER A 47 6.42 5.78 -49.55
N ASN A 48 6.00 4.51 -49.56
CA ASN A 48 5.30 3.92 -50.70
C ASN A 48 4.04 3.16 -50.26
N PHE A 49 2.95 3.86 -49.90
CA PHE A 49 1.57 3.37 -50.06
C PHE A 49 0.54 4.50 -49.83
N CYS A 50 0.47 5.46 -50.76
CA CYS A 50 -0.76 6.18 -51.12
C CYS A 50 -0.50 6.93 -52.45
N PRO A 51 -1.32 6.74 -53.50
CA PRO A 51 -1.21 7.52 -54.71
C PRO A 51 -1.72 8.95 -54.47
N GLU A 52 -0.98 9.92 -54.99
CA GLU A 52 -1.41 11.29 -55.14
C GLU A 52 -2.58 11.36 -56.13
N SER A 53 -3.79 11.54 -55.61
CA SER A 53 -4.87 12.18 -56.34
C SER A 53 -5.26 13.45 -55.58
N THR A 54 -4.83 14.58 -56.12
CA THR A 54 -5.36 15.91 -55.81
C THR A 54 -6.88 15.92 -55.87
N ILE A 55 -7.54 16.09 -54.72
CA ILE A 55 -8.91 16.55 -54.62
C ILE A 55 -8.83 18.06 -54.35
N ASN A 56 -9.34 18.87 -55.28
CA ASN A 56 -9.45 20.32 -55.14
C ASN A 56 -10.41 20.65 -54.00
N ILE A 57 -9.97 21.45 -53.02
CA ILE A 57 -10.77 21.95 -51.88
C ILE A 57 -11.63 23.16 -52.32
N SER A 58 -12.13 23.15 -53.56
CA SER A 58 -13.04 24.16 -54.11
C SER A 58 -14.33 23.59 -54.69
N ASP A 59 -14.47 22.26 -54.73
CA ASP A 59 -15.69 21.56 -55.17
C ASP A 59 -16.39 20.81 -54.02
N PHE A 60 -15.88 20.93 -52.79
CA PHE A 60 -16.66 20.68 -51.59
C PHE A 60 -17.23 22.03 -51.16
N GLU A 61 -18.35 22.44 -51.77
CA GLU A 61 -19.32 23.15 -50.97
C GLU A 61 -19.54 22.24 -49.75
N PRO A 62 -19.37 22.74 -48.50
CA PRO A 62 -19.88 21.98 -47.39
C PRO A 62 -21.35 21.80 -47.74
N GLU A 63 -21.79 20.55 -47.95
CA GLU A 63 -23.17 20.26 -47.62
C GLU A 63 -23.29 20.81 -46.21
N GLU A 64 -24.04 21.91 -46.08
CA GLU A 64 -24.57 22.35 -44.81
C GLU A 64 -25.22 21.09 -44.26
N GLN A 65 -24.46 20.38 -43.42
CA GLN A 65 -25.01 19.35 -42.60
C GLN A 65 -25.90 20.17 -41.70
N ASP A 66 -27.16 20.18 -42.11
CA ASP A 66 -28.25 20.94 -41.58
C ASP A 66 -28.17 20.83 -40.05
N ASP A 67 -27.50 21.82 -39.46
CA ASP A 67 -27.58 22.14 -38.04
C ASP A 67 -28.95 22.79 -37.89
N THR A 68 -29.99 22.06 -38.32
CA THR A 68 -31.33 22.22 -37.81
C THR A 68 -31.18 21.82 -36.35
N ASP A 69 -30.90 22.84 -35.55
CA ASP A 69 -31.87 23.34 -34.59
C ASP A 69 -33.32 23.01 -35.05
N ILE A 70 -33.69 21.72 -35.00
CA ILE A 70 -34.93 21.37 -34.34
C ILE A 70 -34.64 21.74 -32.90
N ALA A 71 -34.78 23.04 -32.61
CA ALA A 71 -35.02 23.53 -31.26
C ALA A 71 -36.02 22.54 -30.69
N LYS A 72 -35.54 21.67 -29.82
CA LYS A 72 -36.25 20.50 -29.29
C LYS A 72 -37.53 21.02 -28.68
N LYS A 73 -38.59 21.06 -29.49
CA LYS A 73 -39.69 22.00 -29.28
C LYS A 73 -40.27 21.69 -27.92
N LEU A 74 -40.25 22.69 -27.04
CA LEU A 74 -40.85 22.55 -25.73
C LEU A 74 -42.36 22.36 -25.94
N VAL A 75 -42.88 21.21 -25.53
CA VAL A 75 -44.31 20.87 -25.63
C VAL A 75 -44.82 20.57 -24.23
N TYR A 76 -45.98 21.13 -23.89
CA TYR A 76 -46.67 20.77 -22.66
C TYR A 76 -47.52 19.54 -22.92
N ILE A 77 -47.24 18.48 -22.17
CA ILE A 77 -47.94 17.20 -22.29
C ILE A 77 -48.71 16.94 -20.99
N ASP A 78 -49.94 16.47 -21.14
CA ASP A 78 -50.79 16.00 -20.05
C ASP A 78 -50.06 14.89 -19.27
N ILE A 79 -49.96 15.06 -17.95
CA ILE A 79 -49.17 14.18 -17.09
C ILE A 79 -49.69 12.74 -17.07
N ASP A 80 -50.99 12.53 -17.34
CA ASP A 80 -51.62 11.21 -17.38
C ASP A 80 -51.28 10.44 -18.67
N LYS A 81 -50.78 11.15 -19.69
CA LYS A 81 -50.26 10.54 -20.93
C LYS A 81 -48.80 10.16 -20.82
N ILE A 82 -48.12 10.46 -19.71
CA ILE A 82 -46.70 10.17 -19.50
C ILE A 82 -46.54 8.98 -18.55
N TYR A 83 -45.75 8.02 -19.00
CA TYR A 83 -45.53 6.74 -18.33
C TYR A 83 -44.05 6.53 -18.00
N PRO A 84 -43.73 5.88 -16.87
CA PRO A 84 -42.36 5.55 -16.50
C PRO A 84 -41.79 4.47 -17.42
N HIS A 85 -40.53 4.63 -17.85
CA HIS A 85 -39.84 3.60 -18.61
C HIS A 85 -39.61 2.32 -17.78
N GLN A 86 -39.97 1.16 -18.33
CA GLN A 86 -39.90 -0.14 -17.63
C GLN A 86 -38.46 -0.51 -17.21
N HIS A 87 -37.49 -0.21 -18.06
CA HIS A 87 -36.06 -0.48 -17.81
C HIS A 87 -35.32 0.68 -17.12
N ASN A 88 -36.01 1.57 -16.39
CA ASN A 88 -35.34 2.65 -15.66
C ASN A 88 -34.24 2.06 -14.72
N PRO A 89 -32.96 2.47 -14.86
CA PRO A 89 -31.87 2.01 -14.01
C PRO A 89 -32.09 2.40 -12.55
N ARG A 90 -32.74 3.54 -12.31
CA ARG A 90 -33.08 4.00 -10.97
C ARG A 90 -34.35 3.33 -10.47
N LYS A 91 -34.19 2.22 -9.74
CA LYS A 91 -35.30 1.47 -9.14
C LYS A 91 -35.98 2.23 -8.00
N GLU A 92 -35.23 2.98 -7.20
CA GLU A 92 -35.79 3.80 -6.12
C GLU A 92 -35.62 5.30 -6.39
N LEU A 93 -36.73 6.03 -6.36
CA LEU A 93 -36.77 7.47 -6.62
C LEU A 93 -36.46 8.33 -5.39
N GLY A 94 -36.37 7.70 -4.21
CA GLY A 94 -36.16 8.36 -2.91
C GLY A 94 -37.39 9.15 -2.44
N ASP A 95 -37.19 10.00 -1.43
CA ASP A 95 -38.22 10.96 -1.01
C ASP A 95 -38.41 12.04 -2.08
N LEU A 96 -39.67 12.30 -2.42
CA LEU A 96 -40.10 13.25 -3.43
C LEU A 96 -40.84 14.45 -2.84
N THR A 97 -41.07 14.49 -1.52
CA THR A 97 -41.92 15.49 -0.85
C THR A 97 -41.41 16.92 -1.10
N GLU A 98 -40.12 17.18 -0.81
CA GLU A 98 -39.52 18.51 -1.04
C GLU A 98 -39.53 18.90 -2.52
N LEU A 99 -39.27 17.94 -3.41
CA LEU A 99 -39.28 18.19 -4.85
C LEU A 99 -40.70 18.51 -5.35
N ALA A 100 -41.72 17.81 -4.84
CA ALA A 100 -43.12 18.05 -5.16
C ALA A 100 -43.58 19.42 -4.67
N ASP A 101 -43.23 19.82 -3.44
CA ASP A 101 -43.54 21.16 -2.90
C ASP A 101 -42.87 22.28 -3.70
N SER A 102 -41.60 22.08 -4.10
CA SER A 102 -40.90 23.01 -4.98
C SER A 102 -41.56 23.09 -6.36
N ILE A 103 -41.92 21.96 -6.96
CA ILE A 103 -42.59 21.90 -8.27
C ILE A 103 -43.98 22.55 -8.21
N LYS A 104 -44.71 22.38 -7.10
CA LYS A 104 -46.01 23.03 -6.90
C LYS A 104 -45.89 24.56 -6.84
N THR A 105 -44.78 25.05 -6.29
CA THR A 105 -44.54 26.50 -6.12
C THR A 105 -43.95 27.15 -7.37
N ASN A 106 -42.95 26.51 -7.98
CA ASN A 106 -42.11 27.10 -9.02
C ASN A 106 -42.32 26.48 -10.41
N GLY A 107 -43.11 25.40 -10.51
CA GLY A 107 -43.19 24.57 -11.71
C GLY A 107 -41.94 23.72 -11.93
N ILE A 108 -41.89 23.07 -13.09
CA ILE A 108 -40.74 22.25 -13.50
C ILE A 108 -39.73 23.15 -14.21
N LEU A 109 -38.59 23.42 -13.56
CA LEU A 109 -37.53 24.29 -14.09
C LEU A 109 -36.75 23.66 -15.25
N GLN A 110 -36.58 22.34 -15.21
CA GLN A 110 -35.90 21.58 -16.27
C GLN A 110 -36.92 20.60 -16.86
N ASN A 111 -37.18 20.72 -18.16
CA ASN A 111 -38.11 19.89 -18.92
C ASN A 111 -37.79 18.38 -18.86
N LEU A 112 -38.81 17.56 -19.05
CA LEU A 112 -38.69 16.12 -19.19
C LEU A 112 -38.30 15.76 -20.63
N THR A 113 -37.56 14.67 -20.84
CA THR A 113 -37.37 14.09 -22.18
C THR A 113 -38.24 12.85 -22.29
N VAL A 114 -39.09 12.82 -23.29
CA VAL A 114 -40.03 11.71 -23.53
C VAL A 114 -39.90 11.19 -24.96
N ILE A 115 -40.27 9.93 -25.15
CA ILE A 115 -40.41 9.30 -26.46
C ILE A 115 -41.90 9.02 -26.72
N PRO A 116 -42.35 9.02 -27.98
CA PRO A 116 -43.71 8.62 -28.33
C PRO A 116 -43.90 7.10 -28.10
N GLY A 117 -45.08 6.73 -27.61
CA GLY A 117 -45.44 5.36 -27.28
C GLY A 117 -45.21 4.98 -25.82
N HIS A 118 -46.04 4.07 -25.32
CA HIS A 118 -45.89 3.44 -23.99
C HIS A 118 -46.03 1.93 -24.08
N THR A 119 -45.03 1.18 -23.61
CA THR A 119 -45.12 -0.28 -23.49
C THR A 119 -45.90 -0.64 -22.23
N LEU A 120 -47.01 -1.36 -22.40
CA LEU A 120 -47.83 -1.82 -21.28
C LEU A 120 -47.02 -2.70 -20.31
N THR A 121 -47.08 -2.36 -19.03
CA THR A 121 -46.56 -3.19 -17.94
C THR A 121 -47.45 -4.41 -17.69
N ASP A 122 -46.92 -5.43 -17.02
CA ASP A 122 -47.70 -6.62 -16.65
C ASP A 122 -48.92 -6.29 -15.78
N ALA A 123 -48.80 -5.26 -14.92
CA ALA A 123 -49.89 -4.78 -14.08
C ALA A 123 -51.00 -4.12 -14.91
N GLU A 124 -50.64 -3.21 -15.83
CA GLU A 124 -51.58 -2.54 -16.74
C GLU A 124 -52.26 -3.55 -17.67
N TYR A 125 -51.50 -4.51 -18.21
CA TYR A 125 -52.05 -5.60 -19.01
C TYR A 125 -53.04 -6.45 -18.22
N THR A 126 -52.71 -6.78 -16.96
CA THR A 126 -53.61 -7.53 -16.07
C THR A 126 -54.89 -6.75 -15.76
N GLU A 127 -54.80 -5.44 -15.58
CA GLU A 127 -55.95 -4.58 -15.34
C GLU A 127 -56.85 -4.44 -16.57
N LEU A 128 -56.25 -4.32 -17.76
CA LEU A 128 -56.96 -4.40 -19.04
C LEU A 128 -57.65 -5.75 -19.21
N CYS A 129 -56.97 -6.87 -18.87
CA CYS A 129 -57.57 -8.20 -18.88
C CYS A 129 -58.78 -8.29 -17.94
N LYS A 130 -58.72 -7.67 -16.76
CA LYS A 130 -59.85 -7.63 -15.81
C LYS A 130 -61.01 -6.81 -16.37
N LYS A 131 -60.73 -5.62 -16.93
CA LYS A 131 -61.75 -4.77 -17.57
C LYS A 131 -62.42 -5.45 -18.75
N TYR A 132 -61.63 -6.11 -19.61
CA TYR A 132 -62.15 -6.91 -20.74
C TYR A 132 -63.00 -8.08 -20.25
N LYS A 133 -62.60 -8.78 -19.18
CA LYS A 133 -63.42 -9.84 -18.57
C LYS A 133 -64.75 -9.31 -18.03
N SER A 134 -64.79 -8.11 -17.45
CA SER A 134 -66.02 -7.51 -16.91
C SER A 134 -66.91 -6.88 -17.98
N SER A 135 -66.33 -6.34 -19.05
CA SER A 135 -67.05 -5.63 -20.12
C SER A 135 -66.27 -5.75 -21.43
N PRO A 136 -66.43 -6.86 -22.17
CA PRO A 136 -65.66 -7.12 -23.37
C PRO A 136 -66.08 -6.19 -24.51
N THR A 137 -65.17 -5.29 -24.90
CA THR A 137 -65.33 -4.41 -26.07
C THR A 137 -64.20 -4.65 -27.07
N GLU A 138 -64.46 -4.35 -28.34
CA GLU A 138 -63.47 -4.51 -29.40
C GLU A 138 -62.26 -3.57 -29.21
N GLU A 139 -62.49 -2.39 -28.63
CA GLU A 139 -61.43 -1.45 -28.24
C GLU A 139 -60.52 -2.03 -27.15
N LEU A 140 -61.08 -2.65 -26.11
CA LEU A 140 -60.27 -3.31 -25.06
C LEU A 140 -59.50 -4.52 -25.63
N ARG A 141 -60.11 -5.28 -26.55
CA ARG A 141 -59.45 -6.39 -27.26
C ARG A 141 -58.24 -5.88 -28.06
N CYS A 142 -58.41 -4.79 -28.79
CA CYS A 142 -57.33 -4.14 -29.54
C CYS A 142 -56.23 -3.63 -28.61
N GLN A 143 -56.57 -2.94 -27.51
CA GLN A 143 -55.61 -2.47 -26.51
C GLN A 143 -54.81 -3.60 -25.86
N MET A 144 -55.44 -4.75 -25.58
CA MET A 144 -54.73 -5.94 -25.09
C MET A 144 -53.82 -6.58 -26.15
N ASN A 145 -54.20 -6.51 -27.43
CA ASN A 145 -53.38 -7.04 -28.53
C ASN A 145 -52.24 -6.11 -28.96
N THR A 146 -52.30 -4.83 -28.59
CA THR A 146 -51.20 -3.88 -28.82
C THR A 146 -50.37 -3.74 -27.55
N ARG A 147 -49.16 -4.30 -27.55
CA ARG A 147 -48.23 -4.19 -26.40
C ARG A 147 -47.73 -2.75 -26.16
N ILE A 148 -48.01 -1.84 -27.11
CA ILE A 148 -47.60 -0.43 -27.11
C ILE A 148 -48.84 0.45 -27.34
N SER A 149 -49.14 1.34 -26.40
CA SER A 149 -50.11 2.43 -26.58
C SER A 149 -49.48 3.52 -27.44
N LYS A 150 -50.10 3.86 -28.58
CA LYS A 150 -49.59 4.90 -29.50
C LYS A 150 -49.86 6.33 -29.03
N ASP A 151 -50.86 6.51 -28.17
CA ASP A 151 -51.32 7.84 -27.72
C ASP A 151 -50.65 8.32 -26.42
N GLY A 152 -49.72 7.52 -25.87
CA GLY A 152 -48.95 7.84 -24.67
C GLY A 152 -47.50 8.21 -24.99
N TYR A 153 -46.79 8.68 -23.96
CA TYR A 153 -45.37 8.99 -24.00
C TYR A 153 -44.63 8.26 -22.87
N THR A 154 -43.41 7.81 -23.12
CA THR A 154 -42.56 7.22 -22.09
C THR A 154 -41.48 8.21 -21.68
N VAL A 155 -41.32 8.45 -20.38
CA VAL A 155 -40.25 9.32 -19.87
C VAL A 155 -38.90 8.62 -19.90
N VAL A 156 -37.91 9.26 -20.53
CA VAL A 156 -36.52 8.81 -20.61
C VAL A 156 -35.63 9.63 -19.66
N ILE A 157 -35.82 10.95 -19.57
CA ILE A 157 -35.08 11.79 -18.63
C ILE A 157 -36.06 12.51 -17.71
N GLY A 158 -35.79 12.45 -16.40
CA GLY A 158 -36.55 13.16 -15.39
C GLY A 158 -37.62 12.33 -14.68
N HIS A 159 -37.44 11.02 -14.51
CA HIS A 159 -38.40 10.14 -13.80
C HIS A 159 -38.79 10.67 -12.42
N ARG A 160 -37.84 11.24 -11.65
CA ARG A 160 -38.15 11.88 -10.35
C ARG A 160 -39.03 13.11 -10.47
N ARG A 161 -38.75 13.96 -11.47
CA ARG A 161 -39.54 15.17 -11.75
C ARG A 161 -40.95 14.81 -12.20
N HIS A 162 -41.09 13.79 -13.06
CA HIS A 162 -42.40 13.25 -13.46
C HIS A 162 -43.19 12.72 -12.26
N ALA A 163 -42.58 11.89 -11.41
CA ALA A 163 -43.24 11.36 -10.22
C ALA A 163 -43.63 12.46 -9.21
N ALA A 164 -42.73 13.42 -8.97
CA ALA A 164 -42.99 14.56 -8.09
C ALA A 164 -44.05 15.52 -8.66
N ALA A 165 -44.11 15.70 -9.98
CA ALA A 165 -45.15 16.50 -10.63
C ALA A 165 -46.54 15.87 -10.50
N LYS A 166 -46.65 14.53 -10.54
CA LYS A 166 -47.90 13.82 -10.22
C LYS A 166 -48.32 14.06 -8.78
N LEU A 167 -47.37 14.03 -7.83
CA LEU A 167 -47.65 14.34 -6.42
C LEU A 167 -48.04 15.81 -6.20
N ALA A 168 -47.46 16.73 -6.97
CA ALA A 168 -47.77 18.16 -6.92
C ALA A 168 -49.16 18.51 -7.51
N GLY A 169 -49.78 17.58 -8.27
CA GLY A 169 -51.09 17.78 -8.90
C GLY A 169 -51.04 18.69 -10.13
N LEU A 170 -49.94 18.66 -10.90
CA LEU A 170 -49.83 19.39 -12.16
C LEU A 170 -50.58 18.66 -13.29
N ASP A 171 -51.44 19.36 -14.01
CA ASP A 171 -52.15 18.79 -15.16
C ASP A 171 -51.23 18.58 -16.37
N ASN A 172 -50.32 19.54 -16.61
CA ASN A 172 -49.42 19.54 -17.77
C ASN A 172 -47.98 19.82 -17.35
N VAL A 173 -47.03 19.16 -18.01
CA VAL A 173 -45.60 19.29 -17.73
C VAL A 173 -44.81 19.63 -19.00
N PRO A 174 -43.76 20.48 -18.89
CA PRO A 174 -42.91 20.83 -20.01
C PRO A 174 -42.04 19.62 -20.41
N CYS A 175 -42.17 19.20 -21.66
CA CYS A 175 -41.51 18.05 -22.23
C CYS A 175 -40.80 18.40 -23.54
N THR A 176 -39.77 17.64 -23.85
CA THR A 176 -39.18 17.53 -25.17
C THR A 176 -39.40 16.13 -25.69
N ILE A 177 -39.97 16.04 -26.89
CA ILE A 177 -40.16 14.76 -27.58
C ILE A 177 -38.88 14.44 -28.36
N ALA A 178 -38.33 13.26 -28.14
CA ALA A 178 -37.17 12.74 -28.85
C ALA A 178 -37.53 11.41 -29.54
N GLU A 179 -36.88 11.16 -30.67
CA GLU A 179 -36.92 9.85 -31.33
C GLU A 179 -35.66 9.09 -30.95
N MET A 180 -35.83 7.94 -30.30
CA MET A 180 -34.74 7.10 -29.82
C MET A 180 -35.13 5.63 -29.98
N ASP A 181 -34.21 4.80 -30.46
CA ASP A 181 -34.37 3.34 -30.39
C ASP A 181 -34.21 2.83 -28.94
N ASP A 182 -34.62 1.59 -28.66
CA ASP A 182 -34.58 1.03 -27.31
C ASP A 182 -33.18 1.05 -26.67
N LYS A 183 -32.12 0.91 -27.49
CA LYS A 183 -30.74 0.91 -27.02
C LYS A 183 -30.32 2.33 -26.62
N GLN A 184 -30.66 3.33 -27.44
CA GLN A 184 -30.42 4.74 -27.20
C GLN A 184 -31.19 5.24 -25.96
N GLN A 185 -32.44 4.80 -25.78
CA GLN A 185 -33.23 5.11 -24.59
C GLN A 185 -32.50 4.66 -23.32
N ILE A 186 -32.11 3.39 -23.26
CA ILE A 186 -31.43 2.83 -22.08
C ILE A 186 -30.06 3.48 -21.86
N ALA A 187 -29.27 3.67 -22.91
CA ALA A 187 -27.97 4.34 -22.81
C ALA A 187 -28.11 5.77 -22.28
N THR A 188 -29.11 6.51 -22.73
CA THR A 188 -29.41 7.88 -22.27
C THR A 188 -29.82 7.89 -20.80
N MET A 189 -30.68 6.97 -20.37
CA MET A 189 -31.08 6.83 -18.96
C MET A 189 -29.89 6.47 -18.07
N LEU A 190 -29.03 5.55 -18.53
CA LEU A 190 -27.84 5.14 -17.78
C LEU A 190 -26.85 6.29 -17.64
N LEU A 191 -26.63 7.05 -18.71
CA LEU A 191 -25.74 8.20 -18.69
C LEU A 191 -26.22 9.27 -17.71
N GLU A 192 -27.51 9.63 -17.75
CA GLU A 192 -28.07 10.60 -16.80
C GLU A 192 -27.95 10.11 -15.36
N ASN A 193 -28.23 8.82 -15.11
CA ASN A 193 -28.08 8.25 -13.78
C ASN A 193 -26.61 8.24 -13.35
N MET A 194 -25.65 7.99 -14.24
CA MET A 194 -24.21 7.96 -13.96
C MET A 194 -23.58 9.34 -13.70
N GLN A 195 -24.17 10.41 -14.22
CA GLN A 195 -23.71 11.80 -14.01
C GLN A 195 -24.12 12.39 -12.66
N ARG A 196 -24.79 11.59 -11.82
CA ARG A 196 -25.16 11.96 -10.46
C ARG A 196 -23.93 12.02 -9.54
N ASN A 197 -23.81 13.13 -8.83
CA ASN A 197 -22.74 13.33 -7.84
C ASN A 197 -22.89 12.47 -6.58
N ASP A 198 -24.09 11.94 -6.31
CA ASP A 198 -24.44 11.22 -5.08
C ASP A 198 -24.39 9.68 -5.21
N LEU A 199 -23.84 9.13 -6.30
CA LEU A 199 -23.73 7.68 -6.45
C LEU A 199 -22.66 7.10 -5.53
N THR A 200 -23.01 6.01 -4.85
CA THR A 200 -22.06 5.18 -4.11
C THR A 200 -21.11 4.45 -5.06
N LEU A 201 -19.97 3.99 -4.54
CA LEU A 201 -18.97 3.24 -5.31
C LEU A 201 -19.57 2.00 -5.99
N LEU A 202 -20.51 1.33 -5.31
CA LEU A 202 -21.19 0.15 -5.81
C LEU A 202 -22.19 0.50 -6.92
N GLU A 203 -22.99 1.55 -6.76
CA GLU A 203 -23.92 2.00 -7.80
C GLU A 203 -23.17 2.45 -9.06
N GLN A 204 -22.03 3.12 -8.91
CA GLN A 204 -21.17 3.47 -10.04
C GLN A 204 -20.66 2.23 -10.77
N ALA A 205 -20.21 1.20 -10.03
CA ALA A 205 -19.77 -0.07 -10.60
C ALA A 205 -20.89 -0.77 -11.37
N GLN A 206 -22.09 -0.85 -10.78
CA GLN A 206 -23.27 -1.45 -11.40
C GLN A 206 -23.72 -0.69 -12.65
N GLY A 207 -23.74 0.65 -12.61
CA GLY A 207 -24.09 1.48 -13.75
C GLY A 207 -23.08 1.32 -14.90
N MET A 208 -21.78 1.27 -14.59
CA MET A 208 -20.73 0.99 -15.59
C MET A 208 -20.87 -0.41 -16.19
N GLN A 209 -21.11 -1.44 -15.38
CA GLN A 209 -21.34 -2.80 -15.87
C GLN A 209 -22.56 -2.86 -16.78
N MET A 210 -23.65 -2.18 -16.41
CA MET A 210 -24.85 -2.14 -17.23
C MET A 210 -24.59 -1.45 -18.58
N MET A 211 -23.80 -0.37 -18.62
CA MET A 211 -23.37 0.24 -19.89
C MET A 211 -22.60 -0.75 -20.78
N PHE A 212 -21.72 -1.58 -20.21
CA PHE A 212 -21.06 -2.66 -20.96
C PHE A 212 -22.04 -3.72 -21.47
N ASP A 213 -23.00 -4.13 -20.64
CA ASP A 213 -24.01 -5.12 -21.01
C ASP A 213 -24.89 -4.64 -22.18
N PHE A 214 -25.10 -3.31 -22.29
CA PHE A 214 -25.77 -2.67 -23.42
C PHE A 214 -24.84 -2.35 -24.61
N GLY A 215 -23.60 -2.85 -24.59
CA GLY A 215 -22.68 -2.82 -25.71
C GLY A 215 -21.88 -1.53 -25.85
N SER A 216 -21.81 -0.70 -24.80
CA SER A 216 -20.85 0.42 -24.77
C SER A 216 -19.43 -0.09 -24.60
N THR A 217 -18.47 0.58 -25.25
CA THR A 217 -17.06 0.27 -25.07
C THR A 217 -16.47 1.01 -23.86
N ALA A 218 -15.35 0.52 -23.32
CA ALA A 218 -14.63 1.21 -22.24
C ALA A 218 -14.20 2.64 -22.62
N SER A 219 -14.02 2.91 -23.93
CA SER A 219 -13.68 4.24 -24.43
C SER A 219 -14.88 5.19 -24.39
N GLU A 220 -16.04 4.72 -24.85
CA GLU A 220 -17.28 5.49 -24.81
C GLU A 220 -17.69 5.80 -23.37
N ILE A 221 -17.63 4.82 -22.46
CA ILE A 221 -17.96 5.04 -21.04
C ILE A 221 -17.00 6.07 -20.43
N SER A 222 -15.71 6.02 -20.79
CA SER A 222 -14.70 6.96 -20.30
C SER A 222 -14.99 8.40 -20.75
N GLU A 223 -15.32 8.58 -22.03
CA GLU A 223 -15.67 9.88 -22.60
C GLU A 223 -16.96 10.45 -22.01
N GLN A 224 -17.97 9.60 -21.83
CA GLN A 224 -19.28 9.99 -21.31
C GLN A 224 -19.30 10.30 -19.81
N THR A 225 -18.53 9.56 -19.01
CA THR A 225 -18.54 9.67 -17.54
C THR A 225 -17.39 10.50 -16.98
N GLY A 226 -16.35 10.78 -17.79
CA GLY A 226 -15.13 11.46 -17.36
C GLY A 226 -14.17 10.59 -16.52
N PHE A 227 -14.53 9.33 -16.22
CA PHE A 227 -13.63 8.40 -15.53
C PHE A 227 -12.60 7.81 -16.48
N SER A 228 -11.37 7.59 -15.99
CA SER A 228 -10.37 6.86 -16.77
C SER A 228 -10.78 5.40 -17.01
N LYS A 229 -10.34 4.81 -18.12
CA LYS A 229 -10.51 3.37 -18.41
C LYS A 229 -10.05 2.48 -17.25
N SER A 230 -8.96 2.86 -16.58
CA SER A 230 -8.45 2.14 -15.41
C SER A 230 -9.41 2.19 -14.21
N THR A 231 -10.06 3.33 -13.96
CA THR A 231 -11.04 3.50 -12.89
C THR A 231 -12.31 2.70 -13.17
N ILE A 232 -12.77 2.71 -14.42
CA ILE A 232 -13.94 1.92 -14.87
C ILE A 232 -13.70 0.43 -14.60
N ASN A 233 -12.56 -0.11 -15.06
CA ASN A 233 -12.21 -1.51 -14.86
C ASN A 233 -12.09 -1.86 -13.36
N ARG A 234 -11.49 -0.99 -12.55
CA ARG A 234 -11.36 -1.21 -11.09
C ARG A 234 -12.71 -1.27 -10.39
N ARG A 235 -13.65 -0.38 -10.75
CA ARG A 235 -15.00 -0.38 -10.17
C ARG A 235 -15.78 -1.62 -10.56
N ILE A 236 -15.72 -2.02 -11.82
CA ILE A 236 -16.39 -3.25 -12.30
C ILE A 236 -15.89 -4.48 -11.57
N LYS A 237 -14.58 -4.60 -11.33
CA LYS A 237 -14.01 -5.70 -10.54
C LYS A 237 -14.59 -5.82 -9.13
N LEU A 238 -15.11 -4.73 -8.54
CA LEU A 238 -15.75 -4.80 -7.23
C LEU A 238 -17.02 -5.67 -7.25
N LEU A 239 -17.64 -5.84 -8.41
CA LEU A 239 -18.80 -6.72 -8.59
C LEU A 239 -18.44 -8.21 -8.48
N GLU A 240 -17.15 -8.57 -8.61
CA GLU A 240 -16.67 -9.94 -8.39
C GLU A 240 -16.58 -10.30 -6.90
N LEU A 241 -16.56 -9.30 -6.02
CA LEU A 241 -16.44 -9.48 -4.57
C LEU A 241 -17.80 -9.81 -3.94
N ASP A 242 -17.74 -10.29 -2.69
CA ASP A 242 -18.93 -10.46 -1.87
C ASP A 242 -19.59 -9.11 -1.57
N GLN A 243 -20.82 -8.94 -2.04
CA GLN A 243 -21.53 -7.65 -2.03
C GLN A 243 -21.92 -7.19 -0.62
N ASP A 244 -22.25 -8.11 0.28
CA ASP A 244 -22.60 -7.78 1.67
C ASP A 244 -21.35 -7.27 2.41
N LYS A 245 -20.22 -7.97 2.25
CA LYS A 245 -18.95 -7.55 2.86
C LYS A 245 -18.42 -6.26 2.27
N LEU A 246 -18.55 -6.07 0.96
CA LEU A 246 -18.18 -4.84 0.26
C LEU A 246 -18.98 -3.65 0.80
N SER A 247 -20.31 -3.78 0.88
CA SER A 247 -21.18 -2.73 1.44
C SER A 247 -20.78 -2.36 2.87
N LYS A 248 -20.54 -3.36 3.74
CA LYS A 248 -20.04 -3.13 5.10
C LYS A 248 -18.69 -2.42 5.13
N SER A 249 -17.78 -2.75 4.21
CA SER A 249 -16.47 -2.09 4.13
C SER A 249 -16.58 -0.62 3.73
N ILE A 250 -17.44 -0.30 2.76
CA ILE A 250 -17.73 1.07 2.34
C ILE A 250 -18.34 1.85 3.52
N GLY A 251 -19.27 1.24 4.27
CA GLY A 251 -19.86 1.85 5.47
C GLY A 251 -18.86 2.16 6.59
N ARG A 252 -17.70 1.48 6.62
CA ARG A 252 -16.59 1.78 7.55
C ARG A 252 -15.66 2.89 7.05
N GLY A 253 -15.89 3.45 5.87
CA GLY A 253 -15.03 4.47 5.26
C GLY A 253 -13.91 3.89 4.38
N ALA A 254 -14.07 2.68 3.86
CA ALA A 254 -13.12 2.10 2.90
C ALA A 254 -12.98 2.97 1.65
N THR A 255 -11.74 3.15 1.20
CA THR A 255 -11.39 3.94 0.04
C THR A 255 -11.20 3.07 -1.20
N LEU A 256 -11.23 3.69 -2.39
CA LEU A 256 -10.87 2.99 -3.64
C LEU A 256 -9.45 2.39 -3.58
N GLN A 257 -8.53 3.03 -2.86
CA GLN A 257 -7.16 2.56 -2.71
C GLN A 257 -7.09 1.24 -1.94
N ASP A 258 -7.93 1.06 -0.91
CA ASP A 258 -7.98 -0.18 -0.13
C ASP A 258 -8.43 -1.37 -1.01
N PHE A 259 -9.37 -1.15 -1.92
CA PHE A 259 -9.81 -2.18 -2.87
C PHE A 259 -8.76 -2.48 -3.94
N ILE A 260 -7.94 -1.50 -4.33
CA ILE A 260 -6.80 -1.72 -5.24
C ILE A 260 -5.74 -2.60 -4.56
N GLU A 261 -5.53 -2.44 -3.26
CA GLU A 261 -4.60 -3.26 -2.49
C GLU A 261 -5.03 -4.74 -2.44
N LEU A 262 -6.35 -5.01 -2.43
CA LEU A 262 -6.88 -6.39 -2.52
C LEU A 262 -6.52 -7.10 -3.83
N ASP A 263 -6.25 -6.37 -4.92
CA ASP A 263 -5.84 -6.97 -6.20
C ASP A 263 -4.46 -7.63 -6.14
N LYS A 264 -3.70 -7.43 -5.05
CA LYS A 264 -2.46 -8.18 -4.77
C LYS A 264 -2.70 -9.64 -4.40
N ILE A 265 -3.89 -9.96 -3.89
CA ILE A 265 -4.32 -11.34 -3.60
C ILE A 265 -4.86 -11.95 -4.89
N LYS A 266 -4.41 -13.16 -5.25
CA LYS A 266 -4.87 -13.82 -6.49
C LYS A 266 -6.21 -14.51 -6.29
N ASP A 267 -6.39 -15.21 -5.17
CA ASP A 267 -7.59 -16.00 -4.90
C ASP A 267 -8.79 -15.15 -4.41
N ILE A 268 -9.93 -15.30 -5.07
CA ILE A 268 -11.17 -14.55 -4.76
C ILE A 268 -11.72 -14.89 -3.37
N LYS A 269 -11.57 -16.14 -2.90
CA LYS A 269 -12.04 -16.52 -1.55
C LYS A 269 -11.21 -15.80 -0.49
N SER A 270 -9.90 -15.74 -0.71
CA SER A 270 -8.96 -15.03 0.14
C SER A 270 -9.20 -13.51 0.11
N LYS A 271 -9.48 -12.92 -1.06
CA LYS A 271 -9.95 -11.52 -1.16
C LYS A 271 -11.19 -11.26 -0.30
N ASN A 272 -12.21 -12.10 -0.42
CA ASN A 272 -13.46 -11.98 0.35
C ASN A 272 -13.30 -12.20 1.85
N LYS A 273 -12.22 -12.87 2.28
CA LYS A 273 -11.86 -12.97 3.70
C LYS A 273 -11.25 -11.67 4.20
N VAL A 274 -10.29 -11.10 3.46
CA VAL A 274 -9.63 -9.84 3.83
C VAL A 274 -10.60 -8.66 3.75
N LEU A 275 -11.59 -8.71 2.86
CA LEU A 275 -12.64 -7.69 2.70
C LEU A 275 -13.37 -7.35 4.01
N GLU A 276 -13.50 -8.30 4.94
CA GLU A 276 -14.10 -8.06 6.26
C GLU A 276 -13.30 -7.08 7.12
N SER A 277 -11.98 -7.04 6.92
CA SER A 277 -11.06 -6.16 7.65
C SER A 277 -10.85 -4.80 6.98
N VAL A 278 -11.28 -4.63 5.73
CA VAL A 278 -11.13 -3.37 4.98
C VAL A 278 -11.88 -2.24 5.69
N GLY A 279 -11.24 -1.08 5.84
CA GLY A 279 -11.75 0.05 6.62
C GLY A 279 -11.53 -0.09 8.14
N THR A 280 -10.70 -1.04 8.58
CA THR A 280 -10.28 -1.18 9.98
C THR A 280 -8.76 -1.06 10.12
N SER A 281 -8.26 -0.82 11.34
CA SER A 281 -6.82 -0.81 11.62
C SER A 281 -6.13 -2.16 11.35
N ASN A 282 -6.88 -3.26 11.31
CA ASN A 282 -6.34 -4.61 11.09
C ASN A 282 -6.16 -4.97 9.60
N PHE A 283 -6.62 -4.11 8.68
CA PHE A 283 -6.61 -4.40 7.24
C PHE A 283 -5.23 -4.79 6.71
N ASN A 284 -4.21 -3.98 7.03
CA ASN A 284 -2.84 -4.18 6.53
C ASN A 284 -2.25 -5.51 7.01
N TYR A 285 -2.57 -5.93 8.23
CA TYR A 285 -2.11 -7.19 8.79
C TYR A 285 -2.75 -8.38 8.06
N GLU A 286 -4.08 -8.40 7.92
CA GLU A 286 -4.79 -9.49 7.23
C GLU A 286 -4.40 -9.59 5.75
N LEU A 287 -4.24 -8.45 5.08
CA LEU A 287 -3.74 -8.38 3.70
C LEU A 287 -2.35 -9.01 3.57
N LYS A 288 -1.40 -8.57 4.40
CA LYS A 288 -0.02 -9.07 4.37
C LYS A 288 0.04 -10.56 4.68
N LYS A 289 -0.69 -11.01 5.70
CA LYS A 289 -0.78 -12.42 6.09
C LYS A 289 -1.23 -13.33 4.95
N VAL A 290 -2.28 -12.93 4.22
CA VAL A 290 -2.77 -13.71 3.07
C VAL A 290 -1.77 -13.71 1.91
N ILE A 291 -1.17 -12.55 1.59
CA ILE A 291 -0.15 -12.45 0.55
C ILE A 291 1.06 -13.33 0.87
N ASP A 292 1.54 -13.29 2.11
CA ASP A 292 2.69 -14.09 2.55
C ASP A 292 2.35 -15.59 2.52
N GLN A 293 1.11 -15.97 2.84
CA GLN A 293 0.65 -17.34 2.72
C GLN A 293 0.57 -17.81 1.25
N GLU A 294 0.03 -17.01 0.32
CA GLU A 294 0.02 -17.34 -1.12
C GLU A 294 1.45 -17.51 -1.66
N LYS A 295 2.36 -16.60 -1.30
CA LYS A 295 3.78 -16.69 -1.68
C LYS A 295 4.45 -17.93 -1.11
N LEU A 296 4.12 -18.29 0.13
CA LEU A 296 4.66 -19.47 0.78
C LEU A 296 4.24 -20.75 0.05
N GLU A 297 2.96 -20.89 -0.28
CA GLU A 297 2.45 -22.05 -1.00
C GLU A 297 2.97 -22.12 -2.45
N GLU A 298 3.08 -20.98 -3.15
CA GLU A 298 3.73 -20.89 -4.46
C GLU A 298 5.20 -21.33 -4.36
N GLY A 299 5.91 -20.86 -3.33
CA GLY A 299 7.31 -21.20 -3.06
C GLY A 299 7.53 -22.67 -2.76
N LYS A 300 6.67 -23.30 -1.94
CA LYS A 300 6.70 -24.74 -1.66
C LYS A 300 6.52 -25.56 -2.93
N THR A 301 5.56 -25.18 -3.77
CA THR A 301 5.25 -25.86 -5.04
C THR A 301 6.43 -25.81 -6.00
N ILE A 302 7.27 -24.77 -5.93
CA ILE A 302 8.47 -24.63 -6.75
C ILE A 302 9.66 -25.37 -6.14
N LEU A 303 9.96 -25.15 -4.85
CA LEU A 303 11.22 -25.56 -4.23
C LEU A 303 11.26 -27.05 -3.85
N ILE A 304 10.15 -27.61 -3.35
CA ILE A 304 10.13 -29.01 -2.88
C ILE A 304 10.50 -29.99 -4.01
N PRO A 305 9.90 -29.89 -5.23
CA PRO A 305 10.31 -30.75 -6.34
C PRO A 305 11.78 -30.61 -6.73
N VAL A 306 12.35 -29.41 -6.63
CA VAL A 306 13.77 -29.16 -6.91
C VAL A 306 14.64 -29.84 -5.86
N LEU A 307 14.32 -29.73 -4.57
CA LEU A 307 15.04 -30.40 -3.50
C LEU A 307 14.94 -31.93 -3.62
N ASP A 308 13.76 -32.45 -3.89
CA ASP A 308 13.53 -33.89 -4.07
C ASP A 308 14.34 -34.48 -5.23
N SER A 309 14.75 -33.66 -6.20
CA SER A 309 15.58 -34.11 -7.33
C SER A 309 17.04 -34.45 -6.96
N PHE A 310 17.56 -33.99 -5.82
CA PHE A 310 18.97 -34.20 -5.45
C PHE A 310 19.27 -34.41 -3.96
N ALA A 311 18.32 -34.11 -3.08
CA ALA A 311 18.47 -34.24 -1.63
C ALA A 311 17.38 -35.15 -1.06
N LYS A 312 17.73 -35.97 -0.07
CA LYS A 312 16.76 -36.84 0.61
C LYS A 312 16.10 -36.09 1.76
N ARG A 313 14.77 -36.09 1.83
CA ARG A 313 14.04 -35.57 2.99
C ARG A 313 14.28 -36.45 4.22
N VAL A 314 14.63 -35.84 5.35
CA VAL A 314 14.86 -36.51 6.63
C VAL A 314 14.12 -35.80 7.77
N ASP A 315 13.84 -36.53 8.85
CA ASP A 315 13.10 -35.99 10.00
C ASP A 315 14.02 -35.47 11.12
N ASN A 316 15.30 -35.85 11.12
CA ASN A 316 16.29 -35.46 12.13
C ASN A 316 17.66 -35.15 11.49
N SER A 317 18.34 -34.11 11.97
CA SER A 317 19.64 -33.62 11.48
C SER A 317 20.80 -33.74 12.48
N ASN A 318 20.63 -34.40 13.64
CA ASN A 318 21.62 -34.42 14.73
C ASN A 318 23.03 -34.91 14.34
N SER A 319 23.14 -35.77 13.32
CA SER A 319 24.40 -36.31 12.83
C SER A 319 24.91 -35.66 11.53
N LEU A 320 24.26 -34.59 11.08
CA LEU A 320 24.56 -33.92 9.81
C LEU A 320 25.23 -32.56 10.04
N HIS A 321 26.06 -32.15 9.09
CA HIS A 321 26.61 -30.80 8.98
C HIS A 321 25.59 -29.90 8.27
N TRP A 322 25.11 -28.88 8.96
CA TRP A 322 24.24 -27.87 8.38
C TRP A 322 24.98 -27.04 7.34
N LEU A 323 24.33 -26.75 6.21
CA LEU A 323 24.89 -25.92 5.14
C LEU A 323 24.21 -24.56 5.04
N LYS A 324 22.88 -24.56 4.82
CA LYS A 324 22.09 -23.33 4.70
C LYS A 324 20.60 -23.57 4.90
N ALA A 325 19.89 -22.49 5.22
CA ALA A 325 18.43 -22.43 5.11
C ALA A 325 18.05 -21.84 3.75
N ILE A 326 16.97 -22.34 3.14
CA ILE A 326 16.43 -21.89 1.86
C ILE A 326 14.98 -21.46 2.09
N PHE A 327 14.72 -20.16 1.99
CA PHE A 327 13.39 -19.62 2.20
C PHE A 327 12.47 -19.91 1.03
N PHE A 328 11.23 -20.34 1.29
CA PHE A 328 10.25 -20.59 0.24
C PHE A 328 9.89 -19.30 -0.53
N SER A 329 9.97 -18.14 0.12
CA SER A 329 9.83 -16.83 -0.53
C SER A 329 10.88 -16.60 -1.63
N GLU A 330 12.02 -17.28 -1.57
CA GLU A 330 13.15 -17.16 -2.51
C GLU A 330 13.26 -18.39 -3.42
N ALA A 331 12.24 -19.25 -3.47
CA ALA A 331 12.26 -20.49 -4.23
C ALA A 331 12.65 -20.30 -5.71
N LYS A 332 12.28 -19.17 -6.31
CA LYS A 332 12.55 -18.86 -7.73
C LYS A 332 14.02 -18.59 -8.05
N THR A 333 14.81 -18.15 -7.08
CA THR A 333 16.23 -17.84 -7.27
C THR A 333 17.14 -18.99 -6.83
N PHE A 334 16.58 -20.02 -6.18
CA PHE A 334 17.34 -21.16 -5.72
C PHE A 334 17.90 -21.97 -6.89
N GLN A 335 19.22 -22.13 -6.91
CA GLN A 335 19.92 -23.01 -7.83
C GLN A 335 20.47 -24.22 -7.08
N LYS A 336 20.35 -25.39 -7.72
CA LYS A 336 20.91 -26.66 -7.25
C LYS A 336 22.45 -26.53 -7.15
N PRO A 337 23.09 -27.01 -6.06
CA PRO A 337 24.55 -27.02 -5.95
C PRO A 337 25.23 -27.78 -7.10
N ASP A 338 26.38 -27.29 -7.59
CA ASP A 338 27.09 -27.88 -8.74
C ASP A 338 27.61 -29.32 -8.49
N ASP A 339 27.84 -29.66 -7.22
CA ASP A 339 28.28 -30.98 -6.78
C ASP A 339 27.11 -31.91 -6.39
N ALA A 340 25.87 -31.50 -6.65
CA ALA A 340 24.70 -32.28 -6.31
C ALA A 340 24.64 -33.57 -7.16
N GLY A 341 24.86 -34.70 -6.49
CA GLY A 341 25.06 -36.03 -7.08
C GLY A 341 26.44 -36.63 -6.75
N LYS A 342 27.43 -35.81 -6.40
CA LYS A 342 28.76 -36.24 -5.92
C LYS A 342 28.80 -36.37 -4.40
N LYS A 343 28.12 -35.46 -3.69
CA LYS A 343 27.94 -35.51 -2.24
C LYS A 343 26.51 -35.91 -1.88
N LYS A 344 26.36 -36.54 -0.72
CA LYS A 344 25.06 -36.88 -0.16
C LYS A 344 24.46 -35.66 0.52
N TYR A 345 23.32 -35.21 0.00
CA TYR A 345 22.55 -34.11 0.56
C TYR A 345 21.28 -34.62 1.22
N CYS A 346 20.91 -33.99 2.33
CA CYS A 346 19.64 -34.21 3.00
C CYS A 346 18.98 -32.87 3.30
N TYR A 347 17.65 -32.85 3.39
CA TYR A 347 16.93 -31.65 3.79
C TYR A 347 15.82 -31.95 4.81
N THR A 348 15.52 -30.95 5.63
CA THR A 348 14.37 -30.97 6.54
C THR A 348 13.50 -29.74 6.28
N LEU A 349 12.22 -29.82 6.66
CA LEU A 349 11.35 -28.65 6.65
C LEU A 349 11.34 -28.01 8.04
N SER A 350 11.41 -26.69 8.09
CA SER A 350 11.25 -25.95 9.34
C SER A 350 9.89 -26.25 9.99
N GLY A 351 9.85 -26.26 11.33
CA GLY A 351 8.60 -26.42 12.08
C GLY A 351 7.58 -25.30 11.82
N SER A 352 8.05 -24.10 11.46
CA SER A 352 7.19 -22.98 11.03
C SER A 352 6.68 -23.13 9.59
N GLY A 353 7.26 -24.05 8.81
CA GLY A 353 6.92 -24.27 7.41
C GLY A 353 7.38 -23.19 6.44
N SER A 354 8.26 -22.27 6.87
CA SER A 354 8.65 -21.05 6.12
C SER A 354 9.90 -21.23 5.23
N TYR A 355 10.71 -22.25 5.50
CA TYR A 355 11.95 -22.54 4.80
C TYR A 355 12.36 -24.02 4.95
N ALA A 356 13.30 -24.46 4.13
CA ALA A 356 13.90 -25.79 4.19
C ALA A 356 15.39 -25.69 4.59
N TYR A 357 15.86 -26.61 5.44
CA TYR A 357 17.27 -26.69 5.81
C TYR A 357 17.99 -27.72 4.95
N LEU A 358 19.19 -27.40 4.44
CA LEU A 358 20.04 -28.30 3.66
C LEU A 358 21.28 -28.72 4.47
N TYR A 359 21.65 -30.00 4.38
CA TYR A 359 22.73 -30.61 5.16
C TYR A 359 23.65 -31.53 4.35
N THR A 360 24.84 -31.82 4.88
CA THR A 360 25.85 -32.81 4.42
C THR A 360 26.49 -33.56 5.61
N ASP A 361 27.55 -34.38 5.45
CA ASP A 361 28.21 -35.13 6.53
C ASP A 361 29.33 -34.32 7.24
N ARG A 362 29.64 -34.58 8.53
CA ARG A 362 30.71 -33.90 9.32
C ARG A 362 32.08 -34.60 9.22
N GLU A 363 33.17 -33.84 9.06
CA GLU A 363 34.58 -34.30 9.25
C GLU A 363 35.14 -33.85 10.63
N LYS A 364 36.06 -34.63 11.25
CA LYS A 364 36.63 -34.36 12.60
C LYS A 364 38.15 -34.07 12.56
N SER A 365 38.64 -33.10 13.35
CA SER A 365 40.08 -32.90 13.65
C SER A 365 40.29 -32.38 15.09
N SER A 366 41.42 -32.75 15.73
CA SER A 366 41.75 -32.47 17.14
C SER A 366 43.26 -32.25 17.38
N ALA A 367 43.65 -31.21 18.14
CA ALA A 367 44.93 -31.14 18.87
C ALA A 367 44.92 -30.04 19.97
N ALA A 368 45.69 -30.21 21.06
CA ALA A 368 45.83 -29.30 22.22
C ALA A 368 47.32 -29.08 22.64
N PRO A 369 47.69 -27.99 23.39
CA PRO A 369 49.08 -27.51 23.52
C PRO A 369 49.74 -27.59 24.93
N VAL A 370 51.05 -27.28 25.00
CA VAL A 370 52.02 -27.38 26.14
C VAL A 370 52.41 -25.97 26.69
N VAL A 371 52.85 -25.86 27.97
CA VAL A 371 53.07 -24.61 28.76
C VAL A 371 54.51 -24.03 28.66
N ASP A 372 54.66 -22.69 28.68
CA ASP A 372 55.86 -21.86 28.38
C ASP A 372 56.23 -20.88 29.52
N GLU A 373 57.50 -20.80 29.96
CA GLU A 373 58.03 -19.89 31.02
C GLU A 373 57.82 -18.40 30.72
N ALA A 374 57.76 -18.00 29.45
CA ALA A 374 57.43 -16.63 29.07
C ALA A 374 56.00 -16.26 29.49
N ALA A 375 55.12 -17.24 29.69
CA ALA A 375 53.77 -17.01 30.18
C ALA A 375 53.75 -16.58 31.66
N GLU A 376 54.64 -17.09 32.51
CA GLU A 376 54.60 -16.79 33.94
C GLU A 376 55.05 -15.35 34.26
N LYS A 377 56.09 -14.84 33.58
CA LYS A 377 56.49 -13.43 33.70
C LYS A 377 55.41 -12.47 33.19
N ARG A 378 54.73 -12.85 32.11
CA ARG A 378 53.61 -12.08 31.54
C ARG A 378 52.45 -12.01 32.51
N LYS A 379 52.17 -13.12 33.21
CA LYS A 379 51.14 -13.22 34.24
C LYS A 379 51.42 -12.32 35.45
N GLU A 380 52.67 -12.24 35.91
CA GLU A 380 53.05 -11.30 36.99
C GLU A 380 52.84 -9.84 36.58
N LEU A 381 53.24 -9.49 35.35
CA LEU A 381 53.06 -8.14 34.81
C LEU A 381 51.58 -7.77 34.62
N ALA A 382 50.80 -8.71 34.08
CA ALA A 382 49.36 -8.56 33.94
C ALA A 382 48.69 -8.34 35.29
N SER A 383 49.09 -9.08 36.33
CA SER A 383 48.54 -8.92 37.69
C SER A 383 48.76 -7.51 38.26
N LYS A 384 49.92 -6.90 38.02
CA LYS A 384 50.19 -5.52 38.49
C LYS A 384 49.35 -4.49 37.72
N LEU A 385 49.19 -4.68 36.41
CA LEU A 385 48.32 -3.83 35.59
C LEU A 385 46.85 -3.96 35.99
N GLU A 386 46.39 -5.18 36.30
CA GLU A 386 45.02 -5.45 36.79
C GLU A 386 44.74 -4.74 38.12
N GLU A 387 45.69 -4.70 39.05
CA GLU A 387 45.55 -3.95 40.31
C GLU A 387 45.37 -2.45 40.08
N ILE A 388 46.09 -1.87 39.11
CA ILE A 388 45.94 -0.46 38.72
C ILE A 388 44.57 -0.23 38.09
N VAL A 389 44.18 -1.06 37.11
CA VAL A 389 42.88 -0.96 36.44
C VAL A 389 41.73 -1.01 37.44
N LYS A 390 41.80 -1.91 38.43
CA LYS A 390 40.80 -2.01 39.50
C LYS A 390 40.73 -0.75 40.35
N ARG A 391 41.88 -0.18 40.74
CA ARG A 391 41.93 1.08 41.50
C ARG A 391 41.36 2.25 40.69
N MET A 392 41.69 2.34 39.40
CA MET A 392 41.13 3.36 38.50
C MET A 392 39.60 3.25 38.40
N PHE A 393 39.09 2.03 38.30
CA PHE A 393 37.65 1.77 38.32
C PHE A 393 37.00 2.23 39.64
N GLU A 394 37.61 1.93 40.78
CA GLU A 394 37.10 2.36 42.09
C GLU A 394 37.03 3.90 42.21
N LEU A 395 38.01 4.63 41.68
CA LEU A 395 38.00 6.10 41.64
C LEU A 395 36.84 6.66 40.81
N ARG A 396 36.59 6.10 39.62
CA ARG A 396 35.45 6.49 38.77
C ARG A 396 34.12 6.14 39.44
N TYR A 397 34.02 4.95 40.03
CA TYR A 397 32.85 4.49 40.76
C TYR A 397 32.50 5.42 41.93
N ASP A 398 33.48 5.80 42.75
CA ASP A 398 33.28 6.69 43.89
C ASP A 398 32.85 8.10 43.45
N PHE A 399 33.39 8.60 42.34
CA PHE A 399 32.94 9.85 41.74
C PHE A 399 31.46 9.80 41.34
N ILE A 400 31.04 8.75 40.62
CA ILE A 400 29.65 8.60 40.18
C ILE A 400 28.71 8.41 41.38
N LYS A 401 29.10 7.61 42.36
CA LYS A 401 28.31 7.36 43.57
C LYS A 401 28.10 8.62 44.41
N SER A 402 29.09 9.53 44.43
CA SER A 402 28.99 10.80 45.14
C SER A 402 28.37 11.93 44.32
N TYR A 403 28.00 11.67 43.06
CA TYR A 403 27.46 12.67 42.15
C TYR A 403 26.03 13.05 42.52
N SER A 404 25.82 14.33 42.89
CA SER A 404 24.53 14.77 43.42
C SER A 404 23.44 14.85 42.34
N VAL A 405 22.18 14.67 42.75
CA VAL A 405 21.00 14.83 41.88
C VAL A 405 20.97 16.21 41.19
N ALA A 406 21.43 17.25 41.88
CA ALA A 406 21.50 18.61 41.32
C ALA A 406 22.53 18.69 40.18
N GLU A 407 23.70 18.07 40.33
CA GLU A 407 24.73 18.02 39.29
C GLU A 407 24.30 17.14 38.10
N VAL A 408 23.57 16.03 38.34
CA VAL A 408 22.95 15.23 37.26
C VAL A 408 22.02 16.11 36.41
N LYS A 409 21.12 16.85 37.05
CA LYS A 409 20.17 17.72 36.34
C LYS A 409 20.88 18.84 35.57
N LYS A 410 21.93 19.42 36.16
CA LYS A 410 22.74 20.46 35.52
C LYS A 410 23.48 19.96 34.27
N HIS A 411 23.91 18.70 34.27
CA HIS A 411 24.67 18.10 33.16
C HIS A 411 23.85 17.15 32.28
N ILE A 412 22.52 17.19 32.36
CA ILE A 412 21.65 16.24 31.65
C ILE A 412 21.88 16.21 30.13
N SER A 413 22.20 17.36 29.50
CA SER A 413 22.51 17.41 28.06
C SER A 413 23.76 16.61 27.70
N VAL A 414 24.80 16.65 28.54
CA VAL A 414 26.04 15.87 28.36
C VAL A 414 25.73 14.38 28.51
N ILE A 415 24.89 14.03 29.49
CA ILE A 415 24.48 12.64 29.75
C ILE A 415 23.67 12.09 28.57
N ILE A 416 22.73 12.86 28.00
CA ILE A 416 21.91 12.45 26.84
C ILE A 416 22.77 12.30 25.58
N GLU A 417 23.70 13.22 25.31
CA GLU A 417 24.63 13.13 24.18
C GLU A 417 25.40 11.80 24.23
N PHE A 418 25.92 11.48 25.40
CA PHE A 418 26.68 10.26 25.62
C PHE A 418 25.79 9.01 25.55
N THR A 419 24.62 9.02 26.20
CA THR A 419 23.59 7.95 26.09
C THR A 419 23.31 7.61 24.63
N THR A 420 23.05 8.63 23.81
CA THR A 420 22.69 8.46 22.41
C THR A 420 23.80 7.76 21.64
N ARG A 421 25.06 8.12 21.91
CA ARG A 421 26.22 7.52 21.26
C ARG A 421 26.39 6.05 21.63
N PHE A 422 26.23 5.71 22.90
CA PHE A 422 26.36 4.33 23.41
C PHE A 422 25.21 3.42 22.99
N MET A 423 23.99 3.95 22.86
CA MET A 423 22.82 3.19 22.42
C MET A 423 22.80 2.94 20.91
N LEU A 424 23.57 3.70 20.13
CA LEU A 424 23.72 3.52 18.68
C LEU A 424 24.88 2.58 18.32
N ASP A 425 25.71 2.19 19.28
CA ASP A 425 26.81 1.25 19.08
C ASP A 425 26.32 -0.19 19.36
N ASP A 426 26.50 -1.10 18.41
CA ASP A 426 25.83 -2.42 18.35
C ASP A 426 26.39 -3.47 19.36
N ASN A 427 27.29 -3.09 20.26
CA ASN A 427 28.20 -4.02 20.94
C ASN A 427 28.25 -3.91 22.47
N SER A 428 27.10 -4.00 23.13
CA SER A 428 27.02 -3.66 24.55
C SER A 428 26.26 -4.67 25.41
N TYR A 429 26.81 -4.94 26.59
CA TYR A 429 26.15 -5.66 27.68
C TYR A 429 26.14 -4.75 28.90
N THR A 430 24.95 -4.42 29.43
CA THR A 430 24.83 -3.72 30.71
C THR A 430 25.37 -4.61 31.82
N SER A 431 26.21 -4.07 32.70
CA SER A 431 26.58 -4.79 33.93
C SER A 431 25.45 -4.63 34.96
N ASP A 432 24.52 -5.58 34.98
CA ASP A 432 23.40 -5.59 35.93
C ASP A 432 23.91 -5.48 37.38
N LYS A 433 24.99 -6.21 37.70
CA LYS A 433 25.66 -6.15 39.00
C LYS A 433 26.18 -4.76 39.39
N LEU A 434 26.78 -4.02 38.45
CA LEU A 434 27.25 -2.66 38.71
C LEU A 434 26.06 -1.72 38.91
N LEU A 435 25.02 -1.87 38.09
CA LEU A 435 23.80 -1.08 38.19
C LEU A 435 23.09 -1.30 39.53
N CYS A 436 22.91 -2.55 39.98
CA CYS A 436 22.37 -2.91 41.29
C CYS A 436 23.17 -2.22 42.41
N LYS A 437 24.50 -2.30 42.34
CA LYS A 437 25.40 -1.70 43.34
C LYS A 437 25.30 -0.17 43.37
N LEU A 438 25.04 0.49 42.24
CA LEU A 438 24.88 1.95 42.16
C LEU A 438 23.51 2.40 42.68
N LEU A 439 22.46 1.62 42.39
CA LEU A 439 21.09 1.90 42.85
C LEU A 439 20.85 1.48 44.30
N GLY A 440 21.74 0.69 44.89
CA GLY A 440 21.54 0.12 46.21
C GLY A 440 20.38 -0.88 46.24
N ALA A 441 20.12 -1.55 45.12
CA ALA A 441 19.11 -2.60 45.00
C ALA A 441 19.71 -3.95 45.43
N ASP A 442 18.92 -4.76 46.14
CA ASP A 442 19.28 -6.14 46.46
C ASP A 442 19.07 -7.01 45.20
N GLU A 443 20.04 -7.86 44.88
CA GLU A 443 19.88 -8.91 43.87
C GLU A 443 18.98 -10.01 44.48
N ASP A 444 17.73 -10.13 44.04
CA ASP A 444 16.85 -11.23 44.46
C ASP A 444 17.32 -12.57 43.85
N GLU A 445 16.85 -13.72 44.38
CA GLU A 445 17.27 -15.09 44.01
C GLU A 445 17.14 -15.45 42.50
N ASP A 446 16.44 -14.63 41.72
CA ASP A 446 16.21 -14.79 40.27
C ASP A 446 16.98 -13.77 39.39
N ASP A 447 17.95 -13.02 39.93
CA ASP A 447 18.76 -12.00 39.22
C ASP A 447 17.94 -10.86 38.58
N ALA A 448 16.67 -10.66 38.98
CA ALA A 448 15.76 -9.70 38.36
C ALA A 448 15.67 -8.39 39.18
N LEU A 449 15.99 -7.26 38.53
CA LEU A 449 15.76 -5.93 39.08
C LEU A 449 14.26 -5.59 39.16
N ASP A 450 13.78 -5.10 40.31
CA ASP A 450 12.44 -4.49 40.43
C ASP A 450 12.46 -3.08 39.80
N TYR A 451 12.36 -3.06 38.46
CA TYR A 451 12.37 -1.84 37.66
C TYR A 451 11.24 -0.87 38.07
N ASP A 452 10.07 -1.39 38.44
CA ASP A 452 8.92 -0.57 38.82
C ASP A 452 9.16 0.19 40.12
N LYS A 453 9.84 -0.43 41.09
CA LYS A 453 10.25 0.23 42.33
C LYS A 453 11.32 1.27 42.08
N ILE A 454 12.37 0.94 41.32
CA ILE A 454 13.48 1.86 41.01
C ILE A 454 12.95 3.13 40.30
N VAL A 455 12.08 2.97 39.31
CA VAL A 455 11.50 4.08 38.55
C VAL A 455 10.58 4.95 39.42
N LYS A 456 9.87 4.36 40.38
CA LYS A 456 8.97 5.13 41.29
C LYS A 456 9.74 5.89 42.37
N GLU A 457 10.84 5.35 42.86
CA GLU A 457 11.58 5.89 44.01
C GLU A 457 12.75 6.81 43.61
N SER A 458 13.18 6.78 42.34
CA SER A 458 14.33 7.55 41.84
C SER A 458 13.96 8.59 40.78
N SER A 459 14.78 9.65 40.64
CA SER A 459 14.65 10.62 39.55
C SER A 459 14.99 9.95 38.21
N PRO A 460 14.15 10.04 37.16
CA PRO A 460 14.42 9.41 35.87
C PRO A 460 15.79 9.80 35.27
N GLU A 461 16.23 11.04 35.48
CA GLU A 461 17.54 11.55 35.04
C GLU A 461 18.70 10.86 35.76
N VAL A 462 18.53 10.53 37.04
CA VAL A 462 19.53 9.83 37.84
C VAL A 462 19.60 8.37 37.41
N VAL A 463 18.44 7.73 37.20
CA VAL A 463 18.38 6.35 36.70
C VAL A 463 19.04 6.26 35.34
N LEU A 464 18.73 7.18 34.40
CA LEU A 464 19.36 7.23 33.09
C LEU A 464 20.88 7.39 33.20
N PHE A 465 21.35 8.33 34.03
CA PHE A 465 22.76 8.57 34.26
C PHE A 465 23.49 7.31 34.76
N LEU A 466 22.92 6.62 35.74
CA LEU A 466 23.51 5.42 36.33
C LEU A 466 23.51 4.24 35.36
N ILE A 467 22.44 4.06 34.58
CA ILE A 467 22.38 3.04 33.52
C ILE A 467 23.50 3.26 32.51
N VAL A 468 23.64 4.50 32.04
CA VAL A 468 24.64 4.86 31.04
C VAL A 468 26.04 4.67 31.57
N TYR A 469 26.31 5.05 32.81
CA TYR A 469 27.61 4.77 33.43
C TYR A 469 27.87 3.27 33.60
N ALA A 470 26.89 2.49 34.08
CA ALA A 470 27.02 1.04 34.26
C ALA A 470 27.20 0.28 32.93
N TYR A 471 26.77 0.89 31.83
CA TYR A 471 26.95 0.39 30.47
C TYR A 471 28.33 0.73 29.89
N SER A 472 28.89 1.88 30.26
CA SER A 472 30.14 2.41 29.70
C SER A 472 31.39 2.09 30.52
N ASP A 473 31.26 1.66 31.77
CA ASP A 473 32.40 1.32 32.63
C ASP A 473 32.42 -0.15 33.05
N ASN A 474 33.62 -0.69 33.22
CA ASN A 474 33.86 -2.06 33.63
C ASN A 474 35.15 -2.15 34.46
N ALA A 475 35.13 -2.95 35.53
CA ALA A 475 36.31 -3.22 36.35
C ALA A 475 37.47 -3.91 35.59
N ASN A 476 37.20 -4.44 34.39
CA ASN A 476 38.19 -5.07 33.52
C ASN A 476 38.59 -4.19 32.31
N ALA A 477 38.17 -2.92 32.26
CA ALA A 477 38.50 -2.02 31.16
C ALA A 477 40.00 -1.70 31.16
N LYS A 478 40.73 -2.35 30.24
CA LYS A 478 42.20 -2.31 30.15
C LYS A 478 42.66 -1.67 28.86
N CYS A 479 43.85 -1.08 28.91
CA CYS A 479 44.54 -0.50 27.75
C CYS A 479 45.77 -1.34 27.37
N HIS A 480 45.64 -2.67 27.41
CA HIS A 480 46.70 -3.57 26.98
C HIS A 480 46.21 -4.90 26.42
N ASP A 481 47.01 -5.44 25.51
CA ASP A 481 46.83 -6.77 24.95
C ASP A 481 47.23 -7.88 25.94
N TRP A 482 47.11 -9.13 25.50
CA TRP A 482 47.56 -10.32 26.25
C TRP A 482 49.06 -10.28 26.61
N TYR A 483 49.86 -9.54 25.86
CA TYR A 483 51.30 -9.38 26.05
C TYR A 483 51.69 -8.20 26.93
N CYS A 484 50.71 -7.53 27.58
CA CYS A 484 50.92 -6.32 28.37
C CYS A 484 51.53 -5.17 27.55
N LYS A 485 51.29 -5.17 26.23
CA LYS A 485 51.62 -4.03 25.36
C LYS A 485 50.44 -3.09 25.36
N TYR A 486 50.73 -1.79 25.33
CA TYR A 486 49.69 -0.78 25.24
C TYR A 486 48.82 -1.00 24.00
N GLU A 487 47.52 -1.01 24.21
CA GLU A 487 46.48 -1.05 23.20
C GLU A 487 45.43 -0.01 23.59
N GLU A 488 45.09 0.88 22.67
CA GLU A 488 44.12 1.94 22.95
C GLU A 488 42.75 1.34 23.21
N ASN A 489 42.11 1.77 24.30
CA ASN A 489 40.74 1.40 24.61
C ASN A 489 39.85 2.62 24.34
N GLU A 490 39.20 2.62 23.17
CA GLU A 490 38.39 3.75 22.72
C GLU A 490 37.20 3.99 23.64
N GLU A 491 36.53 2.93 24.12
CA GLU A 491 35.38 3.02 25.05
C GLU A 491 35.78 3.67 26.37
N LEU A 492 36.88 3.21 26.98
CA LEU A 492 37.40 3.76 28.22
C LEU A 492 37.85 5.23 28.04
N SER A 493 38.46 5.54 26.90
CA SER A 493 38.86 6.92 26.57
C SER A 493 37.65 7.85 26.41
N MET A 494 36.57 7.36 25.78
CA MET A 494 35.30 8.08 25.68
C MET A 494 34.65 8.28 27.06
N LEU A 495 34.67 7.26 27.92
CA LEU A 495 34.19 7.35 29.29
C LEU A 495 34.92 8.47 30.06
N TYR A 496 36.25 8.49 30.02
CA TYR A 496 37.04 9.54 30.68
C TYR A 496 36.74 10.94 30.14
N ASN A 497 36.50 11.09 28.83
CA ASN A 497 36.07 12.36 28.25
C ASN A 497 34.73 12.82 28.84
N MET A 498 33.75 11.91 28.97
CA MET A 498 32.48 12.22 29.63
C MET A 498 32.70 12.62 31.08
N LEU A 499 33.45 11.83 31.85
CA LEU A 499 33.70 12.11 33.26
C LEU A 499 34.35 13.49 33.46
N GLN A 500 35.31 13.87 32.60
CA GLN A 500 35.91 15.19 32.63
C GLN A 500 34.91 16.32 32.35
N LYS A 501 33.99 16.13 31.39
CA LYS A 501 32.87 17.08 31.16
C LYS A 501 31.92 17.19 32.37
N LEU A 502 31.83 16.13 33.18
CA LEU A 502 31.09 16.11 34.45
C LEU A 502 31.89 16.67 35.64
N GLY A 503 33.17 17.01 35.44
CA GLY A 503 34.05 17.61 36.44
C GLY A 503 35.06 16.66 37.09
N TYR A 504 35.18 15.41 36.61
CA TYR A 504 36.20 14.46 37.08
C TYR A 504 37.61 14.93 36.73
N GLN A 505 38.55 14.78 37.66
CA GLN A 505 39.96 15.08 37.46
C GLN A 505 40.76 13.79 37.55
N MET A 506 41.45 13.44 36.46
CA MET A 506 42.30 12.26 36.42
C MET A 506 43.59 12.47 37.21
N SER A 507 44.05 11.40 37.85
CA SER A 507 45.39 11.31 38.42
C SER A 507 46.48 11.18 37.34
N ASP A 508 47.73 11.42 37.72
CA ASP A 508 48.89 11.20 36.85
C ASP A 508 49.02 9.72 36.43
N GLU A 509 48.64 8.79 37.31
CA GLU A 509 48.69 7.34 37.04
C GLU A 509 47.62 6.92 36.01
N GLU A 510 46.38 7.41 36.16
CA GLU A 510 45.31 7.19 35.16
C GLU A 510 45.70 7.76 33.79
N THR A 511 46.32 8.94 33.79
CA THR A 511 46.80 9.59 32.56
C THR A 511 47.89 8.75 31.90
N ALA A 512 48.85 8.23 32.68
CA ALA A 512 49.94 7.39 32.18
C ALA A 512 49.47 6.04 31.63
N ILE A 513 48.41 5.46 32.20
CA ILE A 513 47.78 4.23 31.69
C ILE A 513 47.07 4.52 30.36
N LEU A 514 46.20 5.55 30.31
CA LEU A 514 45.42 5.84 29.10
C LEU A 514 46.28 6.24 27.90
N ASN A 515 47.41 6.90 28.10
CA ASN A 515 48.28 7.35 26.99
C ASN A 515 49.44 6.39 26.68
N GLY A 516 49.51 5.23 27.35
CA GLY A 516 50.55 4.23 27.10
C GLY A 516 51.93 4.56 27.62
N THR A 517 52.08 5.57 28.49
CA THR A 517 53.38 6.00 29.03
C THR A 517 53.78 5.33 30.34
N HIS A 518 52.89 4.53 30.93
CA HIS A 518 53.13 3.81 32.18
C HIS A 518 54.30 2.81 32.05
N GLU A 519 55.14 2.72 33.08
CA GLU A 519 56.38 1.93 33.07
C GLU A 519 56.17 0.41 32.97
N LEU A 520 54.97 -0.07 33.36
CA LEU A 520 54.59 -1.48 33.30
C LEU A 520 54.22 -1.96 31.89
N TYR A 521 54.09 -1.07 30.90
CA TYR A 521 53.86 -1.51 29.53
C TYR A 521 55.13 -2.10 28.91
N VAL A 522 54.97 -3.23 28.24
CA VAL A 522 56.06 -3.85 27.48
C VAL A 522 56.38 -2.96 26.28
N LYS A 523 57.57 -2.36 26.29
CA LYS A 523 58.07 -1.57 25.17
C LYS A 523 58.32 -2.49 23.97
N VAL A 524 57.81 -2.10 22.81
CA VAL A 524 58.19 -2.74 21.55
C VAL A 524 59.63 -2.31 21.25
N GLU A 525 60.59 -3.22 21.35
CA GLU A 525 61.88 -3.03 20.67
C GLU A 525 61.56 -2.90 19.18
N ARG A 526 61.72 -1.70 18.63
CA ARG A 526 61.69 -1.50 17.18
C ARG A 526 62.90 -2.25 16.62
N ILE A 527 62.65 -3.39 15.99
CA ILE A 527 63.61 -4.07 15.09
C ILE A 527 63.79 -3.19 13.86
#